data_AF-E2PVC2-F1
#
_entry.id   AF-E2PVC2-F1
#
_cell.length_a   1.000
_cell.length_b   1.000
_cell.length_c   1.000
_cell.angle_alpha   90.00
_cell.angle_beta   90.00
_cell.angle_gamma   90.00
#
_symmetry.space_group_name_H-M   'P 1'
#
loop_
_entity.id
_entity.type
_entity.pdbx_description
1 polymer ?
#
loop_
_entity_poly.entity_id
_entity_poly.type
_entity_poly.pdbx_seq_one_letter_code
_entity_poly.pdbx_strand_id
1 'polypeptide(L)'
;MSAPAIPAACAHRPTHGGLVVPYVSFEHNGLPVFGGLAPRKRTRAFENALCQICERPLDRWFYVLVRPLDVDAGYAPEPGLHPPCLVYSERACPMLNGNRTSYRAGPIISRHPAGRPCDDPACSCPATAPTAESQVRAGRKADDWDAWMLS
;
A
#
# COMPACT_ATOMS: atom_id res chain seq x y z
N MET A 1 -10.28 8.00 16.93
CA MET A 1 -10.82 6.77 16.31
C MET A 1 -9.96 5.61 16.76
N SER A 2 -10.56 4.53 17.23
CA SER A 2 -9.83 3.31 17.60
C SER A 2 -9.36 2.57 16.35
N ALA A 3 -8.21 1.89 16.42
CA ALA A 3 -7.71 1.08 15.32
C ALA A 3 -8.74 -0.01 14.94
N PRO A 4 -8.94 -0.30 13.64
CA PRO A 4 -9.86 -1.36 13.22
C PRO A 4 -9.38 -2.73 13.69
N ALA A 5 -10.32 -3.64 13.94
CA ALA A 5 -10.01 -5.01 14.30
C ALA A 5 -9.14 -5.68 13.23
N ILE A 6 -8.04 -6.30 13.65
CA ILE A 6 -7.10 -6.99 12.77
C ILE A 6 -7.74 -8.28 12.24
N PRO A 7 -7.80 -8.52 10.93
CA PRO A 7 -8.29 -9.77 10.37
C PRO A 7 -7.49 -10.98 10.86
N ALA A 8 -8.15 -12.11 11.09
CA ALA A 8 -7.48 -13.35 11.53
C ALA A 8 -6.38 -13.79 10.55
N ALA A 9 -6.59 -13.59 9.24
CA ALA A 9 -5.58 -13.86 8.21
C ALA A 9 -4.26 -13.09 8.45
N CYS A 10 -4.33 -11.91 9.07
CA CYS A 10 -3.22 -11.01 9.38
C CYS A 10 -2.61 -11.25 10.77
N ALA A 11 -3.06 -12.23 11.56
CA ALA A 11 -2.55 -12.45 12.93
C ALA A 11 -1.02 -12.69 13.00
N HIS A 12 -0.43 -13.19 11.90
CA HIS A 12 1.00 -13.43 11.77
C HIS A 12 1.79 -12.21 11.23
N ARG A 13 1.10 -11.15 10.80
CA ARG A 13 1.73 -9.96 10.26
C ARG A 13 2.18 -9.03 11.39
N PRO A 14 3.32 -8.35 11.26
CA PRO A 14 3.73 -7.35 12.22
C PRO A 14 2.73 -6.19 12.27
N THR A 15 2.72 -5.47 13.39
CA THR A 15 1.90 -4.27 13.57
C THR A 15 2.76 -3.06 13.91
N HIS A 16 2.29 -1.88 13.54
CA HIS A 16 2.91 -0.60 13.87
C HIS A 16 1.81 0.43 14.14
N GLY A 17 1.86 1.10 15.31
CA GLY A 17 0.82 2.04 15.72
C GLY A 17 -0.59 1.42 15.85
N GLY A 18 -0.67 0.12 16.19
CA GLY A 18 -1.92 -0.63 16.27
C GLY A 18 -2.52 -1.07 14.92
N LEU A 19 -1.81 -0.83 13.81
CA LEU A 19 -2.23 -1.25 12.47
C LEU A 19 -1.35 -2.39 11.96
N VAL A 20 -1.94 -3.35 11.25
CA VAL A 20 -1.20 -4.32 10.41
C VAL A 20 -0.28 -3.57 9.46
N VAL A 21 0.98 -4.01 9.37
CA VAL A 21 1.90 -3.60 8.30
C VAL A 21 1.62 -4.50 7.10
N PRO A 22 1.08 -3.95 5.98
CA PRO A 22 0.85 -4.72 4.76
C PRO A 22 2.10 -5.50 4.32
N TYR A 23 1.90 -6.68 3.73
CA TYR A 23 2.99 -7.44 3.13
C TYR A 23 3.81 -6.58 2.16
N VAL A 24 3.14 -5.87 1.27
CA VAL A 24 3.79 -5.05 0.23
C VAL A 24 4.42 -3.76 0.77
N SER A 25 4.28 -3.43 2.05
CA SER A 25 4.85 -2.21 2.58
C SER A 25 6.37 -2.18 2.44
N PHE A 26 6.83 -1.04 1.96
CA PHE A 26 8.23 -0.66 2.01
C PHE A 26 8.66 -0.48 3.47
N GLU A 27 9.88 -0.91 3.78
CA GLU A 27 10.48 -0.78 5.09
C GLU A 27 11.87 -0.19 4.92
N HIS A 28 12.22 0.76 5.79
CA HIS A 28 13.53 1.35 5.80
C HIS A 28 13.96 1.65 7.23
N ASN A 29 15.22 1.31 7.56
CA ASN A 29 15.76 1.39 8.92
C ASN A 29 14.84 0.75 9.98
N GLY A 30 14.26 -0.42 9.67
CA GLY A 30 13.35 -1.15 10.55
C GLY A 30 11.97 -0.50 10.74
N LEU A 31 11.66 0.56 9.98
CA LEU A 31 10.38 1.27 10.06
C LEU A 31 9.54 1.05 8.81
N PRO A 32 8.28 0.60 8.95
CA PRO A 32 7.38 0.47 7.83
C PRO A 32 6.96 1.85 7.32
N VAL A 33 6.85 1.96 6.01
CA VAL A 33 6.50 3.20 5.31
C VAL A 33 5.12 3.03 4.69
N PHE A 34 4.08 3.41 5.44
CA PHE A 34 2.70 3.31 4.97
C PHE A 34 2.44 4.18 3.72
N GLY A 35 1.83 3.56 2.71
CA GLY A 35 1.64 4.13 1.36
C GLY A 35 2.86 3.94 0.43
N GLY A 36 3.99 3.44 0.93
CA GLY A 36 5.14 3.05 0.12
C GLY A 36 5.10 1.56 -0.18
N LEU A 37 5.29 1.18 -1.45
CA LEU A 37 5.32 -0.21 -1.89
C LEU A 37 6.78 -0.67 -2.05
N ALA A 38 7.13 -1.81 -1.44
CA ALA A 38 8.40 -2.49 -1.67
C ALA A 38 8.37 -3.16 -3.06
N PRO A 39 9.21 -2.75 -4.03
CA PRO A 39 9.13 -3.25 -5.41
C PRO A 39 9.24 -4.78 -5.48
N ARG A 40 10.20 -5.38 -4.76
CA ARG A 40 10.41 -6.84 -4.75
C ARG A 40 9.21 -7.61 -4.16
N LYS A 41 8.61 -7.09 -3.09
CA LYS A 41 7.43 -7.73 -2.47
C LYS A 41 6.19 -7.58 -3.35
N ARG A 42 6.05 -6.42 -4.01
CA ARG A 42 4.98 -6.16 -4.99
C ARG A 42 5.08 -7.13 -6.18
N THR A 43 6.26 -7.26 -6.79
CA THR A 43 6.51 -8.22 -7.87
C THR A 43 6.18 -9.65 -7.43
N ARG A 44 6.71 -10.09 -6.28
CA ARG A 44 6.42 -11.41 -5.73
C ARG A 44 4.93 -11.64 -5.50
N ALA A 45 4.20 -10.63 -5.01
CA ALA A 45 2.76 -10.74 -4.78
C ALA A 45 1.98 -10.92 -6.08
N PHE A 46 2.34 -10.21 -7.15
CA PHE A 46 1.73 -10.44 -8.46
C PHE A 46 2.06 -11.82 -9.02
N GLU A 47 3.33 -12.21 -9.04
CA GLU A 47 3.80 -13.48 -9.61
C GLU A 47 3.22 -14.71 -8.90
N ASN A 48 2.96 -14.61 -7.60
CA ASN A 48 2.50 -15.73 -6.78
C ASN A 48 1.04 -15.58 -6.33
N ALA A 49 0.30 -14.62 -6.90
CA ALA A 49 -1.08 -14.30 -6.54
C ALA A 49 -1.27 -14.18 -5.00
N LEU A 50 -0.48 -13.33 -4.34
CA LEU A 50 -0.55 -13.14 -2.89
C LEU A 50 -1.35 -11.89 -2.53
N CYS A 51 -2.07 -11.96 -1.41
CA CYS A 51 -2.73 -10.80 -0.84
C CYS A 51 -1.71 -9.74 -0.39
N GLN A 52 -1.91 -8.50 -0.85
CA GLN A 52 -1.00 -7.41 -0.55
C GLN A 52 -0.91 -7.04 0.94
N ILE A 53 -1.91 -7.45 1.75
CA ILE A 53 -1.92 -7.21 3.20
C ILE A 53 -1.36 -8.41 3.96
N CYS A 54 -1.97 -9.58 3.78
CA CYS A 54 -1.72 -10.74 4.65
C CYS A 54 -0.69 -11.74 4.09
N GLU A 55 -0.13 -11.53 2.90
CA GLU A 55 0.86 -12.43 2.26
C GLU A 55 0.35 -13.85 1.94
N ARG A 56 -0.89 -14.21 2.28
CA ARG A 56 -1.45 -15.51 1.92
C ARG A 56 -1.83 -15.54 0.43
N PRO A 57 -1.79 -16.71 -0.23
CA PRO A 57 -2.33 -16.87 -1.58
C PRO A 57 -3.77 -16.36 -1.66
N LEU A 58 -4.09 -15.68 -2.75
CA LEU A 58 -5.43 -15.21 -3.07
C LEU A 58 -6.33 -16.41 -3.37
N ASP A 59 -7.55 -16.33 -2.86
CA ASP A 59 -8.59 -17.29 -3.18
C ASP A 59 -9.16 -17.01 -4.58
N ARG A 60 -10.08 -17.88 -5.04
CA ARG A 60 -10.81 -17.69 -6.30
C ARG A 60 -11.41 -16.29 -6.44
N TRP A 61 -11.85 -15.67 -5.35
CA TRP A 61 -12.41 -14.32 -5.38
C TRP A 61 -11.53 -13.38 -4.58
N PHE A 62 -11.04 -12.35 -5.24
CA PHE A 62 -10.21 -11.32 -4.62
C PHE A 62 -10.56 -9.95 -5.19
N TYR A 63 -10.09 -8.90 -4.52
CA TYR A 63 -10.36 -7.53 -4.90
C TYR A 63 -9.08 -6.82 -5.32
N VAL A 64 -9.19 -5.94 -6.30
CA VAL A 64 -8.18 -4.91 -6.57
C VAL A 64 -8.77 -3.55 -6.28
N LEU A 65 -7.93 -2.65 -5.76
CA LEU A 65 -8.29 -1.25 -5.58
C LEU A 65 -7.84 -0.48 -6.81
N VAL A 66 -8.77 0.22 -7.43
CA VAL A 66 -8.53 1.01 -8.64
C VAL A 66 -9.05 2.42 -8.48
N ARG A 67 -8.37 3.36 -9.12
CA ARG A 67 -8.80 4.75 -9.28
C ARG A 67 -9.20 4.98 -10.74
N PRO A 68 -9.90 6.08 -11.07
CA PRO A 68 -10.22 6.41 -12.46
C PRO A 68 -9.01 6.35 -13.41
N LEU A 69 -7.86 6.89 -12.98
CA LEU A 69 -6.62 6.84 -13.76
C LEU A 69 -6.11 5.41 -13.99
N ASP A 70 -6.28 4.51 -13.02
CA ASP A 70 -5.85 3.11 -13.14
C ASP A 70 -6.73 2.35 -14.13
N VAL A 71 -8.03 2.66 -14.13
CA VAL A 71 -9.00 2.14 -15.09
C VAL A 71 -8.66 2.62 -16.51
N ASP A 72 -8.38 3.92 -16.68
CA ASP A 72 -7.97 4.49 -17.97
C ASP A 72 -6.65 3.88 -18.49
N ALA A 73 -5.72 3.60 -17.58
CA ALA A 73 -4.45 2.94 -17.91
C ALA A 73 -4.58 1.42 -18.16
N GLY A 74 -5.73 0.83 -17.79
CA GLY A 74 -6.01 -0.59 -17.99
C GLY A 74 -5.29 -1.54 -17.04
N TYR A 75 -4.77 -1.06 -15.90
CA TYR A 75 -4.10 -1.92 -14.93
C TYR A 75 -4.23 -1.43 -13.48
N ALA A 76 -4.31 -2.36 -12.53
CA ALA A 76 -4.28 -2.05 -11.10
C ALA A 76 -2.83 -1.96 -10.60
N PRO A 77 -2.42 -0.87 -9.93
CA PRO A 77 -1.05 -0.73 -9.47
C PRO A 77 -0.75 -1.61 -8.25
N GLU A 78 -1.72 -1.96 -7.43
CA GLU A 78 -1.49 -2.75 -6.22
C GLU A 78 -1.98 -4.20 -6.39
N PRO A 79 -1.31 -5.20 -5.78
CA PRO A 79 -1.76 -6.59 -5.84
C PRO A 79 -3.11 -6.80 -5.15
N GLY A 80 -3.73 -7.96 -5.39
CA GLY A 80 -5.06 -8.28 -4.89
C GLY A 80 -5.18 -8.35 -3.37
N LEU A 81 -6.43 -8.33 -2.90
CA LEU A 81 -6.85 -8.35 -1.50
C LEU A 81 -7.86 -9.47 -1.27
N HIS A 82 -7.70 -10.22 -0.18
CA HIS A 82 -8.83 -11.01 0.34
C HIS A 82 -9.97 -10.08 0.80
N PRO A 83 -11.23 -10.52 0.74
CA PRO A 83 -12.38 -9.74 1.25
C PRO A 83 -12.19 -9.16 2.67
N PRO A 84 -11.75 -9.92 3.70
CA PRO A 84 -11.51 -9.34 5.02
C PRO A 84 -10.33 -8.35 5.06
N CYS A 85 -9.35 -8.49 4.16
CA CYS A 85 -8.24 -7.53 4.05
C CYS A 85 -8.71 -6.23 3.40
N LEU A 86 -9.64 -6.28 2.44
CA LEU A 86 -10.29 -5.09 1.87
C LEU A 86 -11.05 -4.31 2.95
N VAL A 87 -11.95 -4.96 3.69
CA VAL A 87 -12.75 -4.32 4.76
C VAL A 87 -11.86 -3.69 5.83
N TYR A 88 -10.74 -4.34 6.16
CA TYR A 88 -9.75 -3.76 7.05
C TYR A 88 -9.10 -2.50 6.46
N SER A 89 -8.64 -2.56 5.19
CA SER A 89 -7.99 -1.44 4.50
C SER A 89 -8.92 -0.23 4.35
N GLU A 90 -10.20 -0.45 4.07
CA GLU A 90 -11.24 0.60 4.00
C GLU A 90 -11.37 1.40 5.30
N ARG A 91 -11.03 0.79 6.45
CA ARG A 91 -11.09 1.46 7.75
C ARG A 91 -9.73 2.01 8.16
N ALA A 92 -8.66 1.26 7.87
CA ALA A 92 -7.31 1.56 8.32
C ALA A 92 -6.61 2.62 7.48
N CYS A 93 -6.84 2.64 6.15
CA CYS A 93 -6.13 3.53 5.24
C CYS A 93 -6.78 4.92 5.20
N PRO A 94 -6.07 6.00 5.56
CA PRO A 94 -6.62 7.36 5.52
C PRO A 94 -7.10 7.80 4.13
N MET A 95 -6.49 7.27 3.07
CA MET A 95 -6.92 7.58 1.69
C MET A 95 -8.26 6.91 1.36
N LEU A 96 -8.47 5.68 1.82
CA LEU A 96 -9.68 4.91 1.50
C LEU A 96 -10.86 5.31 2.40
N ASN A 97 -10.62 5.59 3.68
CA ASN A 97 -11.65 5.98 4.64
C ASN A 97 -12.04 7.48 4.55
N GLY A 98 -11.44 8.25 3.64
CA GLY A 98 -11.72 9.67 3.45
C GLY A 98 -11.11 10.62 4.48
N ASN A 99 -10.43 10.13 5.53
CA ASN A 99 -9.74 11.01 6.50
C ASN A 99 -8.60 11.81 5.88
N ARG A 100 -8.06 11.35 4.75
CA ARG A 100 -7.08 12.06 3.95
C ARG A 100 -7.66 12.43 2.59
N THR A 101 -7.92 13.72 2.41
CA THR A 101 -8.58 14.28 1.22
C THR A 101 -7.61 14.73 0.13
N SER A 102 -6.30 14.62 0.35
CA SER A 102 -5.27 14.99 -0.62
C SER A 102 -4.04 14.08 -0.57
N TYR A 103 -3.44 13.85 -1.75
CA TYR A 103 -2.17 13.16 -1.88
C TYR A 103 -1.04 13.95 -1.21
N ARG A 104 0.04 13.24 -0.85
CA ARG A 104 1.25 13.88 -0.33
C ARG A 104 1.86 14.78 -1.42
N ALA A 105 2.29 15.98 -1.05
CA ALA A 105 2.94 16.93 -1.97
C ALA A 105 4.41 16.56 -2.28
N GLY A 106 5.02 15.67 -1.50
CA GLY A 106 6.40 15.24 -1.69
C GLY A 106 6.57 13.74 -1.49
N PRO A 107 7.79 13.22 -1.74
CA PRO A 107 8.11 11.80 -1.58
C PRO A 107 7.70 11.29 -0.20
N ILE A 108 7.20 10.05 -0.13
CA ILE A 108 6.78 9.45 1.15
C ILE A 108 7.92 9.42 2.15
N ILE A 109 9.14 9.19 1.65
CA ILE A 109 10.34 9.05 2.47
C ILE A 109 10.85 10.40 2.96
N SER A 110 10.76 11.50 2.20
CA SER A 110 11.44 12.77 2.55
C SER A 110 11.02 13.43 3.88
N ARG A 111 9.86 13.04 4.44
CA ARG A 111 9.38 13.50 5.75
C ARG A 111 9.26 12.37 6.78
N HIS A 112 9.61 11.15 6.42
CA HIS A 112 9.53 9.99 7.32
C HIS A 112 10.81 9.90 8.16
N PRO A 113 10.80 9.36 9.39
CA PRO A 113 12.03 9.03 10.13
C PRO A 113 12.93 8.07 9.35
N ALA A 114 12.32 7.23 8.50
CA ALA A 114 13.00 6.39 7.51
C ALA A 114 13.41 7.14 6.22
N GLY A 115 13.32 8.46 6.22
CA GLY A 115 13.68 9.37 5.13
C GLY A 115 15.09 9.92 5.19
N ARG A 116 15.83 9.56 6.23
CA ARG A 116 17.24 9.96 6.33
C ARG A 116 17.98 9.41 5.10
N PRO A 117 18.91 10.17 4.53
CA PRO A 117 19.84 9.64 3.53
C PRO A 117 20.41 8.32 4.03
N CYS A 118 20.32 7.31 3.18
CA CYS A 118 20.87 6.00 3.46
C CYS A 118 22.13 5.87 2.62
N ASP A 119 23.27 5.75 3.31
CA ASP A 119 24.56 5.53 2.66
C ASP A 119 24.85 4.04 2.47
N ASP A 120 23.91 3.15 2.83
CA ASP A 120 24.05 1.70 2.64
C ASP A 120 23.74 1.33 1.18
N PRO A 121 24.75 0.93 0.38
CA PRO A 121 24.57 0.56 -1.02
C PRO A 121 23.79 -0.75 -1.19
N ALA A 122 23.63 -1.55 -0.13
CA ALA A 122 22.79 -2.74 -0.14
C ALA A 122 21.32 -2.43 0.18
N CYS A 123 21.00 -1.19 0.59
CA CYS A 123 19.64 -0.80 0.89
C CYS A 123 18.81 -0.71 -0.40
N SER A 124 17.77 -1.53 -0.50
CA SER A 124 16.80 -1.45 -1.60
C SER A 124 15.83 -0.28 -1.48
N CYS A 125 16.17 0.76 -0.70
CA CYS A 125 15.31 1.94 -0.61
C CYS A 125 15.06 2.44 -2.03
N PRO A 126 13.79 2.63 -2.42
CA PRO A 126 13.53 3.19 -3.74
C PRO A 126 14.34 4.47 -3.80
N ALA A 127 15.08 4.67 -4.90
CA ALA A 127 15.61 5.98 -5.21
C ALA A 127 14.47 6.94 -4.89
N THR A 128 14.69 7.88 -3.98
CA THR A 128 13.69 8.83 -3.46
C THR A 128 13.01 9.65 -4.57
N ALA A 129 13.46 9.48 -5.81
CA ALA A 129 12.86 9.92 -7.05
C ALA A 129 11.36 9.55 -7.13
N PRO A 130 10.49 10.56 -7.23
CA PRO A 130 9.09 10.36 -7.57
C PRO A 130 8.93 9.61 -8.90
N THR A 131 7.97 8.69 -8.99
CA THR A 131 7.52 8.15 -10.28
C THR A 131 6.71 9.21 -11.01
N ALA A 132 6.61 9.12 -12.35
CA ALA A 132 5.79 10.06 -13.13
C ALA A 132 4.35 10.16 -12.58
N GLU A 133 3.74 9.02 -12.24
CA GLU A 133 2.41 8.96 -11.63
C GLU A 133 2.33 9.62 -10.25
N SER A 134 3.39 9.53 -9.43
CA SER A 134 3.39 10.19 -8.13
C SER A 134 3.61 11.69 -8.26
N GLN A 135 4.33 12.15 -9.28
CA GLN A 135 4.47 13.57 -9.62
C GLN A 135 3.14 14.17 -10.08
N VAL A 136 2.41 13.47 -10.97
CA VAL A 136 1.10 13.92 -11.46
C VAL A 136 0.13 14.15 -10.30
N ARG A 137 0.17 13.29 -9.28
CA ARG A 137 -0.74 13.34 -8.13
C ARG A 137 -0.26 14.23 -6.99
N ALA A 138 1.00 14.64 -6.97
CA ALA A 138 1.59 15.33 -5.83
C ALA A 138 0.77 16.55 -5.43
N GLY A 139 0.26 16.56 -4.19
CA GLY A 139 -0.54 17.65 -3.63
C GLY A 139 -1.95 17.81 -4.20
N ARG A 140 -2.37 16.97 -5.15
CA ARG A 140 -3.74 16.98 -5.67
C ARG A 140 -4.74 16.39 -4.67
N LYS A 141 -6.02 16.69 -4.88
CA LYS A 141 -7.13 16.03 -4.17
C LYS A 141 -6.99 14.51 -4.34
N ALA A 142 -7.36 13.76 -3.30
CA ALA A 142 -7.49 12.32 -3.38
C ALA A 142 -8.47 11.97 -4.50
N ASP A 143 -8.08 11.04 -5.37
CA ASP A 143 -8.98 10.47 -6.35
C ASP A 143 -10.06 9.65 -5.62
N ASP A 144 -11.24 9.55 -6.23
CA ASP A 144 -12.19 8.50 -5.86
C ASP A 144 -11.56 7.13 -6.14
N TRP A 145 -12.10 6.08 -5.52
CA TRP A 145 -11.59 4.73 -5.64
C TRP A 145 -12.74 3.73 -5.66
N ASP A 146 -12.52 2.61 -6.33
CA ASP A 146 -13.44 1.46 -6.36
C ASP A 146 -12.70 0.17 -6.00
N ALA A 147 -13.43 -0.78 -5.43
CA ALA A 147 -12.99 -2.16 -5.27
C ALA A 147 -13.60 -3.03 -6.36
N TRP A 148 -12.77 -3.57 -7.25
CA TRP A 148 -13.24 -4.48 -8.30
C TRP A 148 -12.95 -5.91 -7.88
N MET A 149 -14.00 -6.74 -7.86
CA MET A 149 -13.87 -8.17 -7.62
C MET A 149 -13.43 -8.88 -8.89
N LEU A 150 -12.36 -9.66 -8.79
CA LEU A 150 -11.81 -10.47 -9.87
C LEU A 150 -11.87 -11.95 -9.48
N SER A 151 -11.78 -12.84 -10.48
CA SER A 151 -11.80 -14.29 -10.32
C SER A 151 -10.89 -15.04 -11.28
#